data_AF-A0A449B0B7-F1
#
_entry.id   AF-A0A449B0B7-F1
#
_cell.length_a   1.000
_cell.length_b   1.000
_cell.length_c   1.000
_cell.angle_alpha   90.00
_cell.angle_beta   90.00
_cell.angle_gamma   90.00
#
_symmetry.space_group_name_H-M   'P 1'
#
loop_
_entity.id
_entity.type
_entity.pdbx_description
1 polymer ?
#
loop_
_entity_poly.entity_id
_entity_poly.type
_entity_poly.pdbx_seq_one_letter_code
_entity_poly.pdbx_strand_id
1 'polypeptide(L)'
;MKRLQCLYKPNKDKNYPWALKHPKVDSALAVFKTRKDAMTWFLSLGYDCATWFQNDRKVWGGLLIAEKNPQGVMEYELNVDKFDGKLNYEETLAELNILESGFRNDKDAAESLSQVTDYKVLNDHNTYFPVDDDIIIERKKSKKDLEIEELKAKILELSALLSSSNSDFSNELNELMEQLQDSNSDKELLRRQIEILKARQEAAAQAEKEVIVEKPTEKIVEKEVVREVVKEVYVPEQKVVKYENFDDLCDKNKLKAVALYSKKVESFVEQLQDKTVTSKEDFNKIQNNLNHVFKQTKLLEEKLQDKDDMKKIAKLSLFSLSRSLEKLNDKLVGSNDIKETPATAVYVMENDENIRLAQATSFVSFDYKHVGFVPEKDYAYAIFTNNVDNSKFLVFDWPVETSSKSQEVVKVVETEVVEKQPTEWWVKALVIFILTFCFAVLATLVFCLGWPFI
;
A
#
# COMPACT_ATOMS: atom_id res chain seq x y z
N MET A 1 -2.03 -4.36 28.88
CA MET A 1 -1.23 -3.13 29.07
C MET A 1 -1.98 -2.18 29.97
N LYS A 2 -1.28 -1.49 30.87
CA LYS A 2 -1.85 -0.45 31.72
C LYS A 2 -2.35 0.74 30.89
N ARG A 3 -3.30 1.50 31.42
CA ARG A 3 -3.82 2.72 30.78
C ARG A 3 -3.54 3.95 31.63
N LEU A 4 -3.11 5.03 30.98
CA LEU A 4 -2.91 6.31 31.65
C LEU A 4 -3.37 7.47 30.79
N GLN A 5 -3.78 8.55 31.45
CA GLN A 5 -4.07 9.84 30.83
C GLN A 5 -3.21 10.91 31.50
N CYS A 6 -2.48 11.69 30.70
CA CYS A 6 -1.81 12.92 31.13
C CYS A 6 -2.71 14.11 30.79
N LEU A 7 -3.40 14.62 31.82
CA LEU A 7 -4.46 15.62 31.67
C LEU A 7 -4.00 17.00 32.12
N TYR A 8 -4.38 18.04 31.37
CA TYR A 8 -4.12 19.43 31.75
C TYR A 8 -5.31 20.00 32.55
N LYS A 9 -5.12 20.22 33.85
CA LYS A 9 -6.13 20.66 34.84
C LYS A 9 -5.68 21.88 35.67
N PRO A 10 -5.36 23.02 35.03
CA PRO A 10 -4.92 24.25 35.74
C PRO A 10 -5.96 24.82 36.70
N ASN A 11 -7.24 24.48 36.53
CA ASN A 11 -8.32 24.94 37.40
C ASN A 11 -8.37 24.20 38.74
N LYS A 12 -7.77 23.00 38.84
CA LYS A 12 -7.74 22.21 40.08
C LYS A 12 -6.57 22.57 40.97
N ASP A 13 -5.38 22.68 40.37
CA ASP A 13 -4.16 23.12 41.04
C ASP A 13 -3.35 23.93 40.02
N LYS A 14 -3.12 25.22 40.31
CA LYS A 14 -2.35 26.11 39.43
C LYS A 14 -0.85 25.83 39.50
N ASN A 15 -0.38 25.30 40.63
CA ASN A 15 1.04 25.01 40.84
C ASN A 15 1.41 23.67 40.18
N TYR A 16 0.46 22.73 40.12
CA TYR A 16 0.65 21.41 39.49
C TYR A 16 -0.46 21.13 38.47
N PRO A 17 -0.48 21.83 37.33
CA PRO A 17 -1.58 21.76 36.39
C PRO A 17 -1.62 20.47 35.58
N TRP A 18 -0.57 19.64 35.57
CA TRP A 18 -0.55 18.36 34.85
C TRP A 18 -0.83 17.20 35.78
N ALA A 19 -1.75 16.32 35.42
CA ALA A 19 -2.14 15.18 36.25
C ALA A 19 -2.08 13.87 35.47
N LEU A 20 -1.33 12.89 35.99
CA LEU A 20 -1.37 11.51 35.53
C LEU A 20 -2.53 10.79 36.20
N LYS A 21 -3.43 10.21 35.41
CA LYS A 21 -4.67 9.62 35.91
C LYS A 21 -5.10 8.42 35.07
N HIS A 22 -5.53 7.34 35.72
CA HIS A 22 -6.25 6.26 35.08
C HIS A 22 -7.71 6.67 34.82
N PRO A 23 -8.30 6.40 33.63
CA PRO A 23 -9.64 6.89 33.28
C PRO A 23 -10.75 6.39 34.20
N LYS A 24 -10.63 5.17 34.74
CA LYS A 24 -11.61 4.55 35.65
C LYS A 24 -11.38 4.83 37.14
N VAL A 25 -10.22 5.38 37.52
CA VAL A 25 -9.91 5.70 38.93
C VAL A 25 -10.23 7.16 39.14
N ASP A 26 -10.88 7.56 40.24
CA ASP A 26 -11.29 8.96 40.40
C ASP A 26 -10.13 9.91 40.75
N SER A 27 -9.21 9.43 41.59
CA SER A 27 -8.00 10.14 42.00
C SER A 27 -6.91 10.11 40.92
N ALA A 28 -6.05 11.13 40.89
CA ALA A 28 -4.86 11.12 40.04
C ALA A 28 -3.73 10.32 40.71
N LEU A 29 -2.87 9.68 39.92
CA LEU A 29 -1.68 8.99 40.39
C LEU A 29 -0.67 9.99 40.97
N ALA A 30 -0.35 11.01 40.18
CA ALA A 30 0.61 12.06 40.52
C ALA A 30 0.30 13.34 39.74
N VAL A 31 0.77 14.49 40.25
CA VAL A 31 0.61 15.80 39.63
C VAL A 31 1.94 16.53 39.50
N PHE A 32 2.10 17.28 38.41
CA PHE A 32 3.35 17.85 37.92
C PHE A 32 3.17 19.29 37.42
N LYS A 33 4.29 20.03 37.36
CA LYS A 33 4.35 21.38 36.79
C LYS A 33 4.26 21.40 35.27
N THR A 34 4.90 20.43 34.61
CA THR A 34 4.94 20.35 33.15
C THR A 34 4.53 18.95 32.67
N ARG A 35 4.12 18.87 31.39
CA ARG A 35 3.84 17.59 30.72
C ARG A 35 5.09 16.74 30.61
N LYS A 36 6.21 17.37 30.24
CA LYS A 36 7.53 16.72 30.12
C LYS A 36 7.91 16.00 31.41
N ASP A 37 7.76 16.64 32.56
CA ASP A 37 8.08 16.05 33.86
C ASP A 37 7.18 14.85 34.16
N ALA A 38 5.87 15.00 33.92
CA ALA A 38 4.89 13.94 34.15
C ALA A 38 5.21 12.68 33.33
N MET A 39 5.47 12.87 32.04
CA MET A 39 5.79 11.77 31.14
C MET A 39 7.17 11.18 31.47
N THR A 40 8.18 12.03 31.73
CA THR A 40 9.55 11.56 32.04
C THR A 40 9.57 10.65 33.25
N TRP A 41 8.88 11.06 34.33
CA TRP A 41 8.73 10.28 35.56
C TRP A 41 7.93 8.99 35.34
N PHE A 42 6.83 9.04 34.59
CA PHE A 42 6.02 7.85 34.38
C PHE A 42 6.75 6.80 33.52
N LEU A 43 7.41 7.22 32.45
CA LEU A 43 8.13 6.32 31.55
C LEU A 43 9.35 5.69 32.24
N SER A 44 9.95 6.32 33.26
CA SER A 44 11.02 5.68 34.05
C SER A 44 10.53 4.51 34.90
N LEU A 45 9.22 4.34 35.12
CA LEU A 45 8.68 3.19 35.85
C LEU A 45 8.69 1.90 35.02
N GLY A 46 8.89 1.98 33.69
CA GLY A 46 9.08 0.82 32.83
C GLY A 46 7.86 -0.11 32.73
N TYR A 47 6.66 0.47 32.75
CA TYR A 47 5.41 -0.27 32.57
C TYR A 47 5.00 -0.38 31.11
N ASP A 48 4.49 -1.54 30.72
CA ASP A 48 3.74 -1.70 29.48
C ASP A 48 2.44 -0.91 29.58
N CYS A 49 2.36 0.22 28.88
CA CYS A 49 1.32 1.20 29.10
C CYS A 49 0.95 1.97 27.82
N ALA A 50 -0.34 2.28 27.72
CA ALA A 50 -0.88 3.22 26.75
C ALA A 50 -1.26 4.53 27.44
N THR A 51 -0.55 5.62 27.08
CA THR A 51 -0.70 6.93 27.70
C THR A 51 -1.26 7.94 26.71
N TRP A 52 -2.51 8.36 26.90
CA TRP A 52 -3.10 9.48 26.17
C TRP A 52 -2.71 10.79 26.85
N PHE A 53 -2.32 11.80 26.10
CA PHE A 53 -1.89 13.07 26.70
C PHE A 53 -2.52 14.27 26.01
N GLN A 54 -2.78 15.31 26.80
CA GLN A 54 -3.31 16.59 26.32
C GLN A 54 -2.19 17.60 26.03
N ASN A 55 -2.53 18.67 25.32
CA ASN A 55 -1.74 19.90 25.29
C ASN A 55 -2.22 20.89 26.37
N ASP A 56 -1.51 22.02 26.47
CA ASP A 56 -1.82 23.14 27.38
C ASP A 56 -3.17 23.84 27.07
N ARG A 57 -3.82 23.48 25.96
CA ARG A 57 -5.18 23.94 25.61
C ARG A 57 -6.27 22.94 25.99
N LYS A 58 -5.93 21.88 26.74
CA LYS A 58 -6.84 20.77 27.11
C LYS A 58 -7.37 19.98 25.92
N VAL A 59 -6.70 20.04 24.78
CA VAL A 59 -7.02 19.24 23.59
C VAL A 59 -6.15 18.00 23.62
N TRP A 60 -6.69 16.84 23.21
CA TRP A 60 -5.89 15.62 23.09
C TRP A 60 -4.80 15.83 22.05
N GLY A 61 -3.55 15.63 22.45
CA GLY A 61 -2.36 15.88 21.64
C GLY A 61 -1.74 14.61 21.07
N GLY A 62 -1.92 13.47 21.73
CA GLY A 62 -1.38 12.22 21.24
C GLY A 62 -1.63 11.01 22.14
N LEU A 63 -1.17 9.86 21.65
CA LEU A 63 -1.07 8.60 22.34
C LEU A 63 0.37 8.10 22.26
N LEU A 64 0.94 7.75 23.41
CA LEU A 64 2.21 7.06 23.51
C LEU A 64 1.98 5.64 24.01
N ILE A 65 2.48 4.66 23.29
CA ILE A 65 2.46 3.24 23.68
C ILE A 65 3.88 2.87 24.08
N ALA A 66 4.05 2.31 25.28
CA ALA A 66 5.31 1.79 25.78
C ALA A 66 5.15 0.29 26.04
N GLU A 67 6.06 -0.54 25.54
CA GLU A 67 6.00 -1.99 25.69
C GLU A 67 7.39 -2.62 25.70
N LYS A 68 7.58 -3.67 26.50
CA LYS A 68 8.81 -4.48 26.45
C LYS A 68 8.82 -5.38 25.23
N ASN A 69 9.89 -5.27 24.44
CA ASN A 69 10.16 -6.22 23.36
C ASN A 69 10.57 -7.61 23.92
N PRO A 70 10.68 -8.66 23.08
CA PRO A 70 11.10 -10.00 23.51
C PRO A 70 12.48 -10.03 24.21
N GLN A 71 13.34 -9.05 23.94
CA GLN A 71 14.64 -8.86 24.56
C GLN A 71 14.57 -8.12 25.90
N GLY A 72 13.37 -7.74 26.35
CA GLY A 72 13.12 -7.07 27.63
C GLY A 72 13.39 -5.56 27.63
N VAL A 73 13.68 -4.95 26.47
CA VAL A 73 13.94 -3.52 26.30
C VAL A 73 12.62 -2.79 26.02
N MET A 74 12.44 -1.60 26.61
CA MET A 74 11.25 -0.77 26.37
C MET A 74 11.32 -0.11 24.98
N GLU A 75 10.30 -0.37 24.17
CA GLU A 75 10.03 0.29 22.91
C GLU A 75 8.83 1.25 23.06
N TYR A 76 8.88 2.35 22.32
CA TYR A 76 7.91 3.43 22.39
C TYR A 76 7.38 3.76 20.99
N GLU A 77 6.06 3.76 20.85
CA GLU A 77 5.34 4.19 19.64
C GLU A 77 4.53 5.46 19.95
N LEU A 78 4.80 6.54 19.22
CA LEU A 78 4.11 7.82 19.36
C LEU A 78 3.11 8.01 18.21
N ASN A 79 1.88 8.43 18.53
CA ASN A 79 0.87 8.80 17.56
C ASN A 79 0.26 10.17 17.91
N VAL A 80 0.57 11.19 17.10
CA VAL A 80 0.03 12.55 17.27
C VAL A 80 -0.89 12.98 16.12
N ASP A 81 -0.72 12.41 14.92
CA ASP A 81 -1.44 12.84 13.70
C ASP A 81 -2.96 12.61 13.77
N LYS A 82 -3.39 11.59 14.52
CA LYS A 82 -4.81 11.26 14.68
C LYS A 82 -5.54 12.16 15.69
N PHE A 83 -4.86 13.14 16.29
CA PHE A 83 -5.37 13.90 17.41
C PHE A 83 -5.51 15.40 17.08
N ASP A 84 -6.58 16.01 17.59
CA ASP A 84 -6.93 17.41 17.32
C ASP A 84 -5.90 18.43 17.85
N GLY A 85 -5.00 18.00 18.73
CA GLY A 85 -4.00 18.86 19.36
C GLY A 85 -2.88 19.33 18.44
N LYS A 86 -2.79 18.77 17.21
CA LYS A 86 -1.83 19.16 16.15
C LYS A 86 -0.40 19.33 16.66
N LEU A 87 0.06 18.39 17.49
CA LEU A 87 1.43 18.41 18.00
C LEU A 87 2.40 17.98 16.89
N ASN A 88 3.58 18.57 16.89
CA ASN A 88 4.66 18.14 16.01
C ASN A 88 5.25 16.82 16.53
N TYR A 89 5.37 15.84 15.65
CA TYR A 89 5.88 14.51 15.99
C TYR A 89 7.33 14.53 16.50
N GLU A 90 8.23 15.20 15.80
CA GLU A 90 9.66 15.29 16.13
C GLU A 90 9.88 16.06 17.44
N GLU A 91 9.20 17.19 17.62
CA GLU A 91 9.27 17.96 18.87
C GLU A 91 8.76 17.16 20.06
N THR A 92 7.70 16.36 19.86
CA THR A 92 7.12 15.53 20.92
C THR A 92 8.03 14.35 21.25
N LEU A 93 8.70 13.74 20.27
CA LEU A 93 9.73 12.73 20.52
C LEU A 93 10.88 13.30 21.35
N ALA A 94 11.39 14.47 20.95
CA ALA A 94 12.45 15.17 21.67
C ALA A 94 12.04 15.54 23.10
N GLU A 95 10.81 16.04 23.31
CA GLU A 95 10.28 16.33 24.65
C GLU A 95 10.32 15.10 25.56
N LEU A 96 10.01 13.92 25.02
CA LEU A 96 9.90 12.67 25.75
C LEU A 96 11.24 11.90 25.85
N ASN A 97 12.31 12.43 25.26
CA ASN A 97 13.62 11.79 25.11
C ASN A 97 13.53 10.43 24.38
N ILE A 98 12.70 10.35 23.33
CA ILE A 98 12.52 9.16 22.49
C ILE A 98 13.20 9.43 21.14
N LEU A 99 14.01 8.49 20.69
CA LEU A 99 14.65 8.51 19.38
C LEU A 99 13.65 8.09 18.30
N GLU A 100 13.89 8.50 17.05
CA GLU A 100 13.06 8.08 15.90
C GLU A 100 13.00 6.55 15.72
N SER A 101 13.99 5.83 16.25
CA SER A 101 14.02 4.36 16.29
C SER A 101 12.98 3.74 17.22
N GLY A 102 12.27 4.54 18.03
CA GLY A 102 11.31 4.08 19.03
C GLY A 102 11.94 3.71 20.37
N PHE A 103 13.26 3.83 20.52
CA PHE A 103 13.94 3.62 21.80
C PHE A 103 14.16 4.94 22.54
N ARG A 104 14.28 4.87 23.86
CA ARG A 104 14.59 6.05 24.66
C ARG A 104 16.07 6.41 24.56
N ASN A 105 16.40 7.70 24.54
CA ASN A 105 17.76 8.15 24.79
C ASN A 105 18.02 8.09 26.30
N ASP A 106 18.62 7.00 26.77
CA ASP A 106 18.80 6.73 28.21
C ASP A 106 19.57 7.84 28.94
N LYS A 107 20.55 8.46 28.27
CA LYS A 107 21.34 9.54 28.87
C LYS A 107 20.48 10.78 29.11
N ASP A 108 19.81 11.26 28.08
CA ASP A 108 18.98 12.48 28.15
C ASP A 108 17.74 12.25 29.02
N ALA A 109 17.21 11.03 29.02
CA ALA A 109 16.12 10.61 29.88
C ALA A 109 16.52 10.59 31.36
N ALA A 110 17.71 10.06 31.69
CA ALA A 110 18.23 10.05 33.06
C ALA A 110 18.54 11.48 33.55
N GLU A 111 19.11 12.33 32.69
CA GLU A 111 19.34 13.74 33.00
C GLU A 111 18.01 14.47 33.23
N SER A 112 17.04 14.31 32.34
CA SER A 112 15.70 14.89 32.49
C SER A 112 15.03 14.41 33.78
N LEU A 113 15.12 13.11 34.10
CA LEU A 113 14.55 12.55 35.33
C LEU A 113 15.18 13.15 36.60
N SER A 114 16.49 13.43 36.58
CA SER A 114 17.19 14.06 37.70
C SER A 114 16.72 15.50 37.97
N GLN A 115 16.17 16.16 36.95
CA GLN A 115 15.59 17.50 37.05
C GLN A 115 14.14 17.48 37.57
N VAL A 116 13.45 16.34 37.48
CA VAL A 116 12.08 16.16 38.01
C VAL A 116 12.13 16.07 39.54
N THR A 117 12.20 17.23 40.19
CA THR A 117 12.34 17.36 41.65
C THR A 117 11.07 17.85 42.34
N ASP A 118 10.21 18.60 41.62
CA ASP A 118 9.03 19.23 42.19
C ASP A 118 7.73 18.70 41.57
N TYR A 119 7.20 17.64 42.19
CA TYR A 119 5.94 16.98 41.84
C TYR A 119 5.32 16.33 43.08
N LYS A 120 4.04 15.95 43.01
CA LYS A 120 3.35 15.29 44.12
C LYS A 120 2.80 13.94 43.67
N VAL A 121 3.26 12.87 44.32
CA VAL A 121 2.66 11.55 44.20
C VAL A 121 1.47 11.48 45.14
N LEU A 122 0.30 11.13 44.61
CA LEU A 122 -0.96 11.09 45.36
C LEU A 122 -1.40 9.66 45.68
N ASN A 123 -1.01 8.70 44.84
CA ASN A 123 -1.29 7.27 45.02
C ASN A 123 -0.05 6.44 44.68
N ASP A 124 0.08 5.26 45.29
CA ASP A 124 1.15 4.33 45.00
C ASP A 124 0.96 3.68 43.63
N HIS A 125 1.96 3.82 42.75
CA HIS A 125 1.92 3.33 41.38
C HIS A 125 1.81 1.79 41.26
N ASN A 126 2.18 1.05 42.31
CA ASN A 126 2.09 -0.42 42.32
C ASN A 126 0.65 -0.91 42.51
N THR A 127 -0.18 -0.15 43.22
CA THR A 127 -1.56 -0.53 43.59
C THR A 127 -2.63 0.30 42.88
N TYR A 128 -2.23 1.36 42.17
CA TYR A 128 -3.14 2.31 41.53
C TYR A 128 -3.92 1.73 40.32
N PHE A 129 -3.32 0.79 39.58
CA PHE A 129 -3.92 0.26 38.36
C PHE A 129 -4.89 -0.90 38.66
N PRO A 130 -6.13 -0.87 38.15
CA PRO A 130 -7.06 -1.99 38.30
C PRO A 130 -6.52 -3.27 37.64
N VAL A 131 -6.67 -4.41 38.33
CA VAL A 131 -6.14 -5.71 37.87
C VAL A 131 -6.84 -6.20 36.58
N ASP A 132 -8.11 -5.85 36.38
CA ASP A 132 -8.93 -6.34 35.25
C ASP A 132 -9.02 -5.35 34.06
N ASP A 133 -8.18 -4.29 34.02
CA ASP A 133 -8.26 -3.25 32.97
C ASP A 133 -7.06 -3.23 32.01
N ASP A 134 -6.61 -4.40 31.61
CA ASP A 134 -5.60 -4.54 30.58
C ASP A 134 -6.18 -4.30 29.19
N ILE A 135 -5.63 -3.32 28.49
CA ILE A 135 -5.97 -3.06 27.09
C ILE A 135 -5.07 -3.87 26.16
N ILE A 136 -5.70 -4.46 25.15
CA ILE A 136 -5.06 -4.96 23.94
C ILE A 136 -5.20 -3.85 22.89
N ILE A 137 -4.09 -3.23 22.48
CA ILE A 137 -4.12 -2.23 21.41
C ILE A 137 -3.87 -2.95 20.08
N GLU A 138 -4.79 -2.78 19.14
CA GLU A 138 -4.61 -3.22 17.76
C GLU A 138 -3.52 -2.34 17.11
N ARG A 139 -2.30 -2.87 17.01
CA ARG A 139 -1.17 -2.18 16.39
C ARG A 139 -1.39 -2.01 14.88
N LYS A 140 -0.85 -0.91 14.35
CA LYS A 140 -0.58 -0.74 12.93
C LYS A 140 0.80 -1.38 12.69
N LYS A 141 0.90 -2.44 11.88
CA LYS A 141 2.16 -3.17 11.63
C LYS A 141 3.28 -2.19 11.20
N SER A 142 4.51 -2.41 11.68
CA SER A 142 5.64 -1.51 11.39
C SER A 142 6.00 -1.54 9.90
N LYS A 143 6.62 -0.47 9.37
CA LYS A 143 7.10 -0.44 7.97
C LYS A 143 8.02 -1.64 7.65
N LYS A 144 8.80 -2.12 8.62
CA LYS A 144 9.69 -3.29 8.47
C LYS A 144 8.89 -4.60 8.37
N ASP A 145 7.82 -4.74 9.15
CA ASP A 145 6.95 -5.91 9.10
C ASP A 145 6.13 -5.97 7.80
N LEU A 146 5.68 -4.81 7.32
CA LEU A 146 5.00 -4.69 6.02
C LEU A 146 5.95 -5.10 4.88
N GLU A 147 7.20 -4.66 4.91
CA GLU A 147 8.20 -5.05 3.91
C GLU A 147 8.51 -6.56 3.94
N ILE A 148 8.58 -7.17 5.13
CA ILE A 148 8.76 -8.62 5.29
C ILE A 148 7.53 -9.36 4.75
N GLU A 149 6.31 -8.87 5.00
CA GLU A 149 5.09 -9.47 4.45
C GLU A 149 5.01 -9.34 2.93
N GLU A 150 5.41 -8.22 2.35
CA GLU A 150 5.48 -8.05 0.89
C GLU A 150 6.47 -9.02 0.25
N LEU A 151 7.66 -9.18 0.83
CA LEU A 151 8.65 -10.13 0.33
C LEU A 151 8.19 -11.59 0.49
N LYS A 152 7.55 -11.92 1.62
CA LYS A 152 6.93 -13.25 1.81
C LYS A 152 5.83 -13.52 0.79
N ALA A 153 4.97 -12.53 0.51
CA ALA A 153 3.91 -12.66 -0.49
C ALA A 153 4.48 -12.91 -1.89
N LYS A 154 5.55 -12.20 -2.28
CA LYS A 154 6.23 -12.42 -3.57
C LYS A 154 6.87 -13.80 -3.68
N ILE A 155 7.50 -14.29 -2.62
CA ILE A 155 8.10 -15.63 -2.59
C ILE A 155 7.01 -16.71 -2.69
N LEU A 156 5.87 -16.53 -2.02
CA LEU A 156 4.72 -17.44 -2.12
C LEU A 156 4.05 -17.41 -3.50
N GLU A 157 3.99 -16.25 -4.15
CA GLU A 157 3.50 -16.13 -5.52
C GLU A 157 4.41 -16.90 -6.50
N LEU A 158 5.73 -16.74 -6.35
CA LEU A 158 6.71 -17.50 -7.13
C LEU A 158 6.62 -19.00 -6.87
N SER A 159 6.45 -19.43 -5.61
CA SER A 159 6.32 -20.86 -5.29
C SER A 159 5.03 -21.47 -5.86
N ALA A 160 3.92 -20.72 -5.86
CA ALA A 160 2.68 -21.16 -6.48
C ALA A 160 2.81 -21.28 -8.00
N LEU A 161 3.44 -20.32 -8.66
CA LEU A 161 3.70 -20.38 -10.10
C LEU A 161 4.62 -21.56 -10.46
N LEU A 162 5.67 -21.79 -9.67
CA LEU A 162 6.63 -22.86 -9.89
C LEU A 162 6.06 -24.26 -9.61
N SER A 163 5.13 -24.40 -8.67
CA SER A 163 4.42 -25.67 -8.43
C SER A 163 3.57 -26.12 -9.63
N SER A 164 3.21 -25.18 -10.52
CA SER A 164 2.44 -25.46 -11.74
C SER A 164 3.31 -25.76 -12.98
N SER A 165 4.60 -25.37 -12.94
CA SER A 165 5.58 -25.57 -14.00
C SER A 165 6.74 -26.40 -13.45
N ASN A 166 6.71 -27.73 -13.59
CA ASN A 166 7.74 -28.69 -13.13
C ASN A 166 9.18 -28.18 -13.38
N SER A 167 9.75 -27.44 -12.42
CA SER A 167 11.04 -26.79 -12.59
C SER A 167 11.83 -26.80 -11.29
N ASP A 168 13.14 -27.01 -11.41
CA ASP A 168 14.12 -27.29 -10.35
C ASP A 168 14.42 -26.12 -9.40
N PHE A 169 13.56 -25.09 -9.33
CA PHE A 169 13.78 -23.86 -8.54
C PHE A 169 13.35 -23.96 -7.06
N SER A 170 12.90 -25.13 -6.59
CA SER A 170 12.42 -25.32 -5.21
C SER A 170 13.50 -25.07 -4.16
N ASN A 171 14.75 -25.39 -4.47
CA ASN A 171 15.86 -25.23 -3.54
C ASN A 171 16.24 -23.75 -3.38
N GLU A 172 16.24 -22.98 -4.46
CA GLU A 172 16.53 -21.54 -4.46
C GLU A 172 15.42 -20.74 -3.75
N LEU A 173 14.15 -21.18 -3.85
CA LEU A 173 13.04 -20.60 -3.08
C LEU A 173 13.16 -20.83 -1.56
N ASN A 174 13.59 -22.04 -1.16
CA ASN A 174 13.79 -22.35 0.24
C ASN A 174 14.96 -21.54 0.82
N GLU A 175 16.03 -21.37 0.05
CA GLU A 175 17.18 -20.54 0.44
C GLU A 175 16.79 -19.06 0.58
N LEU A 176 15.95 -18.52 -0.32
CA LEU A 176 15.41 -17.17 -0.19
C LEU A 176 14.49 -17.01 1.02
N MET A 177 13.66 -18.02 1.33
CA MET A 177 12.84 -18.02 2.54
C MET A 177 13.69 -18.02 3.83
N GLU A 178 14.78 -18.79 3.85
CA GLU A 178 15.69 -18.88 4.98
C GLU A 178 16.48 -17.57 5.17
N GLN A 179 16.98 -16.98 4.08
CA GLN A 179 17.63 -15.66 4.11
C GLN A 179 16.67 -14.55 4.54
N LEU A 180 15.37 -14.66 4.21
CA LEU A 180 14.36 -13.71 4.69
C LEU A 180 14.06 -13.82 6.20
N GLN A 181 14.36 -14.97 6.81
CA GLN A 181 14.25 -15.17 8.25
C GLN A 181 15.50 -14.72 9.01
N ASP A 182 16.64 -14.60 8.33
CA ASP A 182 17.85 -14.02 8.90
C ASP A 182 17.73 -12.48 8.99
N SER A 183 17.74 -11.96 10.22
CA SER A 183 17.67 -10.54 10.53
C SER A 183 18.86 -9.70 10.03
N ASN A 184 19.97 -10.33 9.62
CA ASN A 184 21.16 -9.66 9.08
C ASN A 184 21.23 -9.66 7.54
N SER A 185 20.25 -10.23 6.84
CA SER A 185 20.27 -10.30 5.39
C SER A 185 19.96 -8.95 4.74
N ASP A 186 20.69 -8.64 3.67
CA ASP A 186 20.46 -7.42 2.90
C ASP A 186 19.21 -7.56 2.03
N LYS A 187 18.17 -6.81 2.40
CA LYS A 187 16.86 -6.85 1.76
C LYS A 187 16.89 -6.36 0.31
N GLU A 188 17.84 -5.51 -0.07
CA GLU A 188 17.97 -5.09 -1.47
C GLU A 188 18.53 -6.21 -2.34
N LEU A 189 19.47 -7.00 -1.81
CA LEU A 189 20.00 -8.18 -2.51
C LEU A 189 18.91 -9.24 -2.70
N LEU A 190 18.08 -9.47 -1.67
CA LEU A 190 16.93 -10.37 -1.76
C LEU A 190 15.92 -9.93 -2.85
N ARG A 191 15.63 -8.63 -2.95
CA ARG A 191 14.75 -8.10 -4.01
C ARG A 191 15.30 -8.37 -5.40
N ARG A 192 16.60 -8.15 -5.62
CA ARG A 192 17.27 -8.40 -6.90
C ARG A 192 17.27 -9.89 -7.25
N GLN A 193 17.50 -10.77 -6.28
CA GLN A 193 17.46 -12.21 -6.51
C GLN A 193 16.06 -12.69 -6.90
N ILE A 194 15.01 -12.18 -6.23
CA ILE A 194 13.60 -12.46 -6.58
C ILE A 194 13.29 -12.03 -8.02
N GLU A 195 13.77 -10.86 -8.45
CA GLU A 195 13.55 -10.35 -9.80
C GLU A 195 14.28 -11.15 -10.87
N ILE A 196 15.51 -11.58 -10.59
CA ILE A 196 16.31 -12.46 -11.48
C ILE A 196 15.61 -13.82 -11.67
N LEU A 197 15.08 -14.42 -10.59
CA LEU A 197 14.36 -15.69 -10.70
C LEU A 197 13.08 -15.56 -11.52
N LYS A 198 12.34 -14.46 -11.34
CA LYS A 198 11.14 -14.18 -12.14
C LYS A 198 11.48 -14.03 -13.63
N ALA A 199 12.53 -13.28 -13.96
CA ALA A 199 12.97 -13.11 -15.34
C ALA A 199 13.43 -14.43 -15.99
N ARG A 200 14.13 -15.29 -15.23
CA ARG A 200 14.53 -16.63 -15.70
C ARG A 200 13.32 -17.54 -15.97
N GLN A 201 12.29 -17.45 -15.13
CA GLN A 201 11.05 -18.20 -15.32
C GLN A 201 10.31 -17.75 -16.59
N GLU A 202 10.17 -16.44 -16.80
CA GLU A 202 9.51 -15.89 -17.98
C GLU A 202 10.22 -16.32 -19.27
N ALA A 203 11.57 -16.36 -19.25
CA ALA A 203 12.36 -16.87 -20.36
C ALA A 203 12.16 -18.39 -20.59
N ALA A 204 12.10 -19.20 -19.53
CA ALA A 204 11.83 -20.64 -19.64
C ALA A 204 10.43 -20.94 -20.19
N ALA A 205 9.41 -20.20 -19.74
CA ALA A 205 8.03 -20.33 -20.22
C ALA A 205 7.85 -19.89 -21.68
N GLN A 206 8.69 -18.97 -22.17
CA GLN A 206 8.73 -18.60 -23.59
C GLN A 206 9.42 -19.67 -24.44
N ALA A 207 10.53 -20.25 -23.95
CA ALA A 207 11.24 -21.32 -24.63
C ALA A 207 10.40 -22.60 -24.80
N GLU A 208 9.58 -22.97 -23.80
CA GLU A 208 8.69 -24.14 -23.91
C GLU A 208 7.56 -23.96 -24.96
N LYS A 209 7.15 -22.72 -25.24
CA LYS A 209 6.13 -22.44 -26.27
C LYS A 209 6.67 -22.56 -27.70
N GLU A 210 7.96 -22.36 -27.91
CA GLU A 210 8.59 -22.45 -29.25
C GLU A 210 8.89 -23.91 -29.67
N VAL A 211 9.06 -24.84 -28.72
CA VAL A 211 9.49 -26.22 -29.02
C VAL A 211 8.35 -27.13 -29.54
N ILE A 212 7.08 -26.73 -29.48
CA ILE A 212 5.93 -27.61 -29.84
C ILE A 212 5.62 -27.64 -31.36
N VAL A 213 6.28 -26.82 -32.19
CA VAL A 213 5.91 -26.64 -33.61
C VAL A 213 7.02 -27.03 -34.59
N GLU A 214 7.69 -28.18 -34.46
CA GLU A 214 8.51 -28.70 -35.57
C GLU A 214 8.40 -30.23 -35.75
N LYS A 215 7.68 -30.65 -36.78
CA LYS A 215 7.88 -31.93 -37.48
C LYS A 215 7.76 -31.71 -39.00
N PRO A 216 8.62 -32.32 -39.83
CA PRO A 216 9.00 -31.75 -41.12
C PRO A 216 8.26 -32.40 -42.31
N THR A 217 8.08 -31.64 -43.38
CA THR A 217 7.97 -32.19 -44.74
C THR A 217 8.66 -31.28 -45.74
N GLU A 218 9.64 -31.85 -46.42
CA GLU A 218 10.35 -31.30 -47.57
C GLU A 218 9.42 -31.08 -48.77
N LYS A 219 9.55 -29.95 -49.46
CA LYS A 219 9.75 -29.93 -50.92
C LYS A 219 10.18 -28.56 -51.42
N ILE A 220 11.27 -28.60 -52.18
CA ILE A 220 11.93 -27.54 -52.93
C ILE A 220 11.08 -27.15 -54.15
N VAL A 221 10.83 -25.86 -54.40
CA VAL A 221 10.89 -25.21 -55.73
C VAL A 221 11.24 -23.72 -55.55
N GLU A 222 12.09 -23.25 -56.46
CA GLU A 222 12.82 -21.99 -56.50
C GLU A 222 11.98 -20.74 -56.87
N LYS A 223 12.29 -19.63 -56.18
CA LYS A 223 12.66 -18.30 -56.71
C LYS A 223 11.61 -17.47 -57.50
N GLU A 224 11.12 -16.41 -56.86
CA GLU A 224 11.32 -15.02 -57.32
C GLU A 224 11.08 -14.03 -56.17
N VAL A 225 12.09 -13.21 -55.87
CA VAL A 225 12.10 -12.25 -54.77
C VAL A 225 11.69 -10.90 -55.32
N VAL A 226 10.47 -10.46 -55.01
CA VAL A 226 10.10 -9.05 -54.94
C VAL A 226 9.93 -8.74 -53.45
N ARG A 227 10.90 -8.06 -52.85
CA ARG A 227 10.78 -7.54 -51.48
C ARG A 227 9.89 -6.30 -51.51
N GLU A 228 8.57 -6.48 -51.44
CA GLU A 228 7.74 -5.50 -50.75
C GLU A 228 7.98 -5.68 -49.25
N VAL A 229 8.64 -4.69 -48.64
CA VAL A 229 8.77 -4.63 -47.18
C VAL A 229 7.40 -4.24 -46.64
N VAL A 230 6.53 -5.23 -46.45
CA VAL A 230 5.37 -5.09 -45.57
C VAL A 230 5.95 -4.98 -44.16
N LYS A 231 6.01 -3.76 -43.67
CA LYS A 231 6.29 -3.49 -42.26
C LYS A 231 5.09 -4.04 -41.50
N GLU A 232 5.21 -5.22 -40.89
CA GLU A 232 4.25 -5.67 -39.89
C GLU A 232 4.34 -4.69 -38.72
N VAL A 233 3.46 -3.69 -38.76
CA VAL A 233 3.20 -2.85 -37.60
C VAL A 233 2.44 -3.75 -36.64
N TYR A 234 3.11 -4.17 -35.57
CA TYR A 234 2.43 -4.75 -34.42
C TYR A 234 1.51 -3.68 -33.85
N VAL A 235 0.23 -3.72 -34.26
CA VAL A 235 -0.81 -2.94 -33.61
C VAL A 235 -1.11 -3.72 -32.33
N PRO A 236 -0.73 -3.21 -31.14
CA PRO A 236 -1.10 -3.89 -29.90
C PRO A 236 -2.62 -4.03 -29.90
N GLU A 237 -3.14 -5.22 -29.61
CA GLU A 237 -4.58 -5.45 -29.48
C GLU A 237 -5.14 -4.38 -28.54
N GLN A 238 -5.91 -3.44 -29.11
CA GLN A 238 -6.64 -2.47 -28.30
C GLN A 238 -7.61 -3.28 -27.45
N LYS A 239 -7.35 -3.35 -26.14
CA LYS A 239 -8.28 -3.96 -25.20
C LYS A 239 -9.56 -3.14 -25.19
N VAL A 240 -10.52 -3.57 -26.00
CA VAL A 240 -11.82 -2.90 -26.14
C VAL A 240 -12.55 -2.97 -24.80
N VAL A 241 -12.96 -1.83 -24.28
CA VAL A 241 -13.75 -1.74 -23.05
C VAL A 241 -15.07 -2.48 -23.27
N LYS A 242 -15.33 -3.52 -22.49
CA LYS A 242 -16.59 -4.29 -22.54
C LYS A 242 -17.52 -3.86 -21.42
N TYR A 243 -18.81 -3.84 -21.68
CA TYR A 243 -19.81 -3.71 -20.63
C TYR A 243 -19.85 -4.99 -19.80
N GLU A 244 -19.94 -4.84 -18.50
CA GLU A 244 -20.17 -5.97 -17.59
C GLU A 244 -21.17 -5.55 -16.53
N ASN A 245 -22.16 -6.40 -16.28
CA ASN A 245 -23.10 -6.14 -15.20
C ASN A 245 -22.42 -6.41 -13.85
N PHE A 246 -22.71 -5.56 -12.87
CA PHE A 246 -22.18 -5.70 -11.51
C PHE A 246 -22.43 -7.08 -10.90
N ASP A 247 -23.60 -7.67 -11.12
CA ASP A 247 -23.98 -8.98 -10.57
C ASP A 247 -23.17 -10.14 -11.18
N ASP A 248 -22.61 -9.97 -12.37
CA ASP A 248 -21.78 -10.97 -13.06
C ASP A 248 -20.32 -11.00 -12.55
N LEU A 249 -19.90 -9.97 -11.81
CA LEU A 249 -18.56 -9.92 -11.21
C LEU A 249 -18.43 -10.92 -10.04
N CYS A 250 -17.22 -11.45 -9.83
CA CYS A 250 -16.91 -12.19 -8.61
C CYS A 250 -16.93 -11.27 -7.39
N ASP A 251 -17.18 -11.79 -6.18
CA ASP A 251 -17.38 -10.97 -4.97
C ASP A 251 -16.20 -10.03 -4.66
N LYS A 252 -14.96 -10.49 -4.89
CA LYS A 252 -13.76 -9.65 -4.76
C LYS A 252 -13.76 -8.46 -5.74
N ASN A 253 -14.21 -8.68 -6.98
CA ASN A 253 -14.28 -7.63 -7.99
C ASN A 253 -15.48 -6.71 -7.77
N LYS A 254 -16.62 -7.25 -7.30
CA LYS A 254 -17.76 -6.46 -6.84
C LYS A 254 -17.34 -5.47 -5.75
N LEU A 255 -16.61 -5.96 -4.75
CA LEU A 255 -16.12 -5.13 -3.66
C LEU A 255 -15.19 -4.00 -4.14
N LYS A 256 -14.25 -4.31 -5.05
CA LYS A 256 -13.37 -3.31 -5.66
C LYS A 256 -14.17 -2.30 -6.48
N ALA A 257 -15.09 -2.76 -7.31
CA ALA A 257 -15.94 -1.89 -8.14
C ALA A 257 -16.78 -0.93 -7.27
N VAL A 258 -17.36 -1.41 -6.17
CA VAL A 258 -18.06 -0.55 -5.21
C VAL A 258 -17.11 0.44 -4.55
N ALA A 259 -15.94 0.02 -4.09
CA ALA A 259 -14.97 0.93 -3.46
C ALA A 259 -14.53 2.05 -4.41
N LEU A 260 -14.28 1.71 -5.68
CA LEU A 260 -13.97 2.69 -6.73
C LEU A 260 -15.16 3.62 -6.98
N TYR A 261 -16.38 3.07 -7.05
CA TYR A 261 -17.58 3.86 -7.25
C TYR A 261 -17.85 4.81 -6.09
N SER A 262 -17.68 4.38 -4.83
CA SER A 262 -17.86 5.25 -3.66
C SER A 262 -16.95 6.47 -3.73
N LYS A 263 -15.66 6.29 -4.05
CA LYS A 263 -14.74 7.42 -4.21
C LYS A 263 -15.06 8.27 -5.44
N LYS A 264 -15.53 7.66 -6.52
CA LYS A 264 -16.00 8.38 -7.72
C LYS A 264 -17.18 9.30 -7.36
N VAL A 265 -18.13 8.85 -6.56
CA VAL A 265 -19.24 9.71 -6.10
C VAL A 265 -18.75 10.80 -5.15
N GLU A 266 -17.80 10.50 -4.25
CA GLU A 266 -17.17 11.52 -3.39
C GLU A 266 -16.56 12.66 -4.22
N SER A 267 -15.80 12.35 -5.27
CA SER A 267 -15.19 13.37 -6.13
C SER A 267 -16.23 14.21 -6.88
N PHE A 268 -17.37 13.62 -7.27
CA PHE A 268 -18.46 14.36 -7.88
C PHE A 268 -19.11 15.33 -6.89
N VAL A 269 -19.34 14.91 -5.64
CA VAL A 269 -19.89 15.77 -4.58
C VAL A 269 -18.99 16.98 -4.32
N GLU A 270 -17.67 16.82 -4.41
CA GLU A 270 -16.71 17.92 -4.24
C GLU A 270 -16.76 18.94 -5.39
N GLN A 271 -17.05 18.51 -6.61
CA GLN A 271 -17.16 19.38 -7.78
C GLN A 271 -18.45 20.20 -7.81
N LEU A 272 -19.49 19.76 -7.10
CA LEU A 272 -20.80 20.42 -7.13
C LEU A 272 -20.87 21.63 -6.21
N GLN A 273 -21.48 22.70 -6.72
CA GLN A 273 -21.84 23.88 -5.94
C GLN A 273 -23.07 23.62 -5.08
N ASP A 274 -23.18 24.34 -3.96
CA ASP A 274 -24.33 24.23 -3.07
C ASP A 274 -25.62 24.65 -3.79
N LYS A 275 -26.65 23.81 -3.68
CA LYS A 275 -27.99 24.01 -4.28
C LYS A 275 -27.99 24.11 -5.81
N THR A 276 -27.21 23.26 -6.48
CA THR A 276 -27.27 23.09 -7.93
C THR A 276 -28.68 22.61 -8.33
N VAL A 277 -29.38 23.37 -9.16
CA VAL A 277 -30.76 23.08 -9.57
C VAL A 277 -30.75 22.34 -10.91
N THR A 278 -31.49 21.23 -11.00
CA THR A 278 -31.70 20.47 -12.24
C THR A 278 -33.19 20.15 -12.44
N SER A 279 -33.55 19.63 -13.62
CA SER A 279 -34.88 19.08 -13.86
C SER A 279 -35.18 17.90 -12.93
N LYS A 280 -36.44 17.75 -12.51
CA LYS A 280 -36.85 16.62 -11.67
C LYS A 280 -36.59 15.25 -12.31
N GLU A 281 -36.68 15.15 -13.64
CA GLU A 281 -36.41 13.91 -14.38
C GLU A 281 -34.94 13.51 -14.29
N ASP A 282 -34.01 14.46 -14.50
CA ASP A 282 -32.56 14.24 -14.35
C ASP A 282 -32.18 13.91 -12.90
N PHE A 283 -32.75 14.64 -11.93
CA PHE A 283 -32.57 14.36 -10.51
C PHE A 283 -32.99 12.93 -10.16
N ASN A 284 -34.16 12.49 -10.63
CA ASN A 284 -34.65 11.14 -10.40
C ASN A 284 -33.74 10.08 -11.05
N LYS A 285 -33.19 10.33 -12.24
CA LYS A 285 -32.22 9.42 -12.88
C LYS A 285 -30.97 9.24 -12.02
N ILE A 286 -30.40 10.35 -11.55
CA ILE A 286 -29.23 10.34 -10.66
C ILE A 286 -29.54 9.57 -9.37
N GLN A 287 -30.66 9.88 -8.71
CA GLN A 287 -31.06 9.18 -7.48
C GLN A 287 -31.31 7.69 -7.71
N ASN A 288 -31.94 7.31 -8.82
CA ASN A 288 -32.18 5.91 -9.14
C ASN A 288 -30.88 5.14 -9.31
N ASN A 289 -29.92 5.66 -10.10
CA ASN A 289 -28.61 5.04 -10.30
C ASN A 289 -27.90 4.79 -8.97
N LEU A 290 -27.88 5.81 -8.12
CA LEU A 290 -27.24 5.76 -6.80
C LEU A 290 -27.93 4.78 -5.84
N ASN A 291 -29.27 4.75 -5.84
CA ASN A 291 -30.04 3.81 -5.04
C ASN A 291 -29.83 2.35 -5.51
N HIS A 292 -29.65 2.12 -6.81
CA HIS A 292 -29.28 0.80 -7.33
C HIS A 292 -27.93 0.34 -6.76
N VAL A 293 -26.91 1.19 -6.80
CA VAL A 293 -25.59 0.86 -6.25
C VAL A 293 -25.66 0.63 -4.75
N PHE A 294 -26.37 1.49 -4.02
CA PHE A 294 -26.53 1.36 -2.57
C PHE A 294 -27.20 0.02 -2.21
N LYS A 295 -28.27 -0.35 -2.92
CA LYS A 295 -28.97 -1.62 -2.71
C LYS A 295 -28.08 -2.82 -3.01
N GLN A 296 -27.35 -2.82 -4.13
CA GLN A 296 -26.44 -3.91 -4.50
C GLN A 296 -25.27 -4.03 -3.51
N THR A 297 -24.74 -2.90 -3.03
CA THR A 297 -23.68 -2.88 -2.01
C THR A 297 -24.16 -3.47 -0.69
N LYS A 298 -25.38 -3.12 -0.26
CA LYS A 298 -25.99 -3.69 0.96
C LYS A 298 -26.19 -5.21 0.84
N LEU A 299 -26.69 -5.68 -0.32
CA LEU A 299 -26.84 -7.10 -0.59
C LEU A 299 -25.50 -7.84 -0.59
N LEU A 300 -24.43 -7.21 -1.10
CA LEU A 300 -23.08 -7.76 -1.04
C LEU A 300 -22.59 -7.85 0.41
N GLU A 301 -22.77 -6.81 1.21
CA GLU A 301 -22.38 -6.78 2.62
C GLU A 301 -23.10 -7.86 3.45
N GLU A 302 -24.38 -8.08 3.21
CA GLU A 302 -25.19 -9.11 3.88
C GLU A 302 -24.75 -10.54 3.49
N LYS A 303 -24.31 -10.75 2.25
CA LYS A 303 -23.80 -12.05 1.77
C LYS A 303 -22.43 -12.43 2.35
N LEU A 304 -21.61 -11.44 2.73
CA LEU A 304 -20.27 -11.66 3.27
C LEU A 304 -20.32 -12.07 4.75
N GLN A 305 -19.48 -13.03 5.14
CA GLN A 305 -19.40 -13.54 6.50
C GLN A 305 -18.77 -12.53 7.48
N ASP A 306 -19.21 -12.52 8.75
CA ASP A 306 -18.86 -11.48 9.74
C ASP A 306 -17.37 -11.34 10.08
N LYS A 307 -16.56 -12.38 9.82
CA LYS A 307 -15.11 -12.40 10.12
C LYS A 307 -14.23 -12.06 8.92
N ASP A 308 -14.80 -11.80 7.75
CA ASP A 308 -14.04 -11.53 6.54
C ASP A 308 -13.65 -10.05 6.45
N ASP A 309 -12.38 -9.76 6.14
CA ASP A 309 -11.91 -8.40 5.86
C ASP A 309 -12.66 -7.79 4.66
N MET A 310 -13.18 -8.63 3.75
CA MET A 310 -14.06 -8.17 2.67
C MET A 310 -15.35 -7.52 3.20
N LYS A 311 -15.92 -8.03 4.31
CA LYS A 311 -17.12 -7.43 4.90
C LYS A 311 -16.83 -6.07 5.53
N LYS A 312 -15.66 -5.91 6.16
CA LYS A 312 -15.23 -4.60 6.69
C LYS A 312 -15.11 -3.57 5.57
N ILE A 313 -14.48 -3.95 4.45
CA ILE A 313 -14.37 -3.07 3.28
C ILE A 313 -15.76 -2.76 2.72
N ALA A 314 -16.66 -3.74 2.63
CA ALA A 314 -18.02 -3.52 2.14
C ALA A 314 -18.77 -2.52 3.03
N LYS A 315 -18.66 -2.66 4.36
CA LYS A 315 -19.22 -1.71 5.34
C LYS A 315 -18.65 -0.30 5.19
N LEU A 316 -17.33 -0.17 5.01
CA LEU A 316 -16.67 1.12 4.82
C LEU A 316 -17.10 1.77 3.51
N SER A 317 -17.14 1.02 2.41
CA SER A 317 -17.61 1.50 1.12
C SER A 317 -19.08 1.91 1.16
N LEU A 318 -19.92 1.16 1.87
CA LEU A 318 -21.34 1.49 2.08
C LEU A 318 -21.51 2.76 2.92
N PHE A 319 -20.71 2.93 3.97
CA PHE A 319 -20.70 4.14 4.81
C PHE A 319 -20.20 5.38 4.05
N SER A 320 -19.14 5.25 3.27
CA SER A 320 -18.64 6.31 2.38
C SER A 320 -19.70 6.68 1.33
N LEU A 321 -20.33 5.67 0.71
CA LEU A 321 -21.41 5.90 -0.24
C LEU A 321 -22.59 6.60 0.42
N SER A 322 -23.09 6.14 1.58
CA SER A 322 -24.23 6.75 2.27
C SER A 322 -23.98 8.22 2.60
N ARG A 323 -22.78 8.54 3.10
CA ARG A 323 -22.39 9.92 3.40
C ARG A 323 -22.31 10.78 2.14
N SER A 324 -21.84 10.21 1.03
CA SER A 324 -21.77 10.90 -0.25
C SER A 324 -23.15 11.14 -0.84
N LEU A 325 -24.08 10.19 -0.69
CA LEU A 325 -25.48 10.34 -1.08
C LEU A 325 -26.18 11.44 -0.30
N GLU A 326 -25.99 11.49 1.02
CA GLU A 326 -26.53 12.57 1.87
C GLU A 326 -26.04 13.93 1.39
N LYS A 327 -24.71 14.10 1.24
CA LYS A 327 -24.13 15.34 0.74
C LYS A 327 -24.57 15.69 -0.67
N LEU A 328 -24.73 14.70 -1.54
CA LEU A 328 -25.22 14.92 -2.90
C LEU A 328 -26.66 15.43 -2.87
N ASN A 329 -27.53 14.81 -2.08
CA ASN A 329 -28.92 15.23 -1.93
C ASN A 329 -29.04 16.63 -1.31
N ASP A 330 -28.13 17.02 -0.43
CA ASP A 330 -28.08 18.38 0.13
C ASP A 330 -27.68 19.42 -0.92
N LYS A 331 -26.79 19.04 -1.86
CA LYS A 331 -26.28 19.94 -2.91
C LYS A 331 -27.16 20.00 -4.16
N LEU A 332 -27.96 18.98 -4.45
CA LEU A 332 -28.70 18.84 -5.70
C LEU A 332 -30.21 19.00 -5.48
N VAL A 333 -30.83 19.90 -6.24
CA VAL A 333 -32.27 20.20 -6.10
C VAL A 333 -32.98 19.94 -7.42
N GLY A 334 -33.94 19.01 -7.41
CA GLY A 334 -34.84 18.76 -8.54
C GLY A 334 -36.01 19.74 -8.56
N SER A 335 -36.15 20.52 -9.64
CA SER A 335 -37.29 21.42 -9.85
C SER A 335 -38.26 20.87 -10.90
N ASN A 336 -39.58 21.03 -10.65
CA ASN A 336 -40.62 20.72 -11.65
C ASN A 336 -40.70 21.77 -12.77
N ASP A 337 -40.14 22.97 -12.53
CA ASP A 337 -40.28 24.12 -13.44
C ASP A 337 -39.25 24.10 -14.58
N ILE A 338 -38.27 23.19 -14.50
CA ILE A 338 -37.18 23.04 -15.46
C ILE A 338 -37.41 21.77 -16.28
N LYS A 339 -37.52 21.91 -17.60
CA LYS A 339 -37.59 20.77 -18.53
C LYS A 339 -36.23 20.10 -18.67
N GLU A 340 -36.22 18.77 -18.80
CA GLU A 340 -34.99 18.03 -19.05
C GLU A 340 -34.43 18.37 -20.45
N THR A 341 -33.36 19.16 -20.48
CA THR A 341 -32.58 19.46 -21.68
C THR A 341 -31.08 19.35 -21.38
N PRO A 342 -30.21 19.20 -22.39
CA PRO A 342 -28.76 19.21 -22.17
C PRO A 342 -28.28 20.48 -21.44
N ALA A 343 -28.87 21.64 -21.71
CA ALA A 343 -28.48 22.90 -21.07
C ALA A 343 -28.82 22.99 -19.58
N THR A 344 -29.78 22.19 -19.12
CA THR A 344 -30.28 22.19 -17.72
C THR A 344 -29.80 20.99 -16.93
N ALA A 345 -29.02 20.10 -17.54
CA ALA A 345 -28.47 18.93 -16.88
C ALA A 345 -27.25 19.32 -16.03
N VAL A 346 -26.97 18.53 -15.00
CA VAL A 346 -25.76 18.71 -14.19
C VAL A 346 -24.61 17.97 -14.85
N TYR A 347 -23.45 18.64 -14.92
CA TYR A 347 -22.23 18.07 -15.47
C TYR A 347 -21.11 18.05 -14.45
N VAL A 348 -20.24 17.04 -14.57
CA VAL A 348 -19.04 16.83 -13.75
C VAL A 348 -17.87 16.46 -14.65
N MET A 349 -16.67 16.79 -14.20
CA MET A 349 -15.43 16.41 -14.87
C MET A 349 -15.05 14.98 -14.47
N GLU A 350 -14.93 14.09 -15.45
CA GLU A 350 -14.37 12.75 -15.30
C GLU A 350 -13.33 12.54 -16.41
N ASN A 351 -12.07 12.26 -16.03
CA ASN A 351 -10.94 12.07 -16.97
C ASN A 351 -10.78 13.21 -17.99
N ASP A 352 -10.82 14.45 -17.52
CA ASP A 352 -10.72 15.67 -18.34
C ASP A 352 -11.86 15.88 -19.36
N GLU A 353 -12.89 15.04 -19.32
CA GLU A 353 -14.11 15.19 -20.11
C GLU A 353 -15.27 15.67 -19.24
N ASN A 354 -16.10 16.56 -19.79
CA ASN A 354 -17.28 17.06 -19.09
C ASN A 354 -18.48 16.18 -19.41
N ILE A 355 -18.90 15.37 -18.44
CA ILE A 355 -19.94 14.37 -18.61
C ILE A 355 -21.17 14.68 -17.76
N ARG A 356 -22.35 14.28 -18.25
CA ARG A 356 -23.59 14.47 -17.50
C ARG A 356 -23.56 13.63 -16.24
N LEU A 357 -23.87 14.19 -15.08
CA LEU A 357 -23.82 13.50 -13.78
C LEU A 357 -24.70 12.24 -13.75
N ALA A 358 -25.86 12.25 -14.42
CA ALA A 358 -26.70 11.07 -14.56
C ALA A 358 -25.99 9.91 -15.30
N GLN A 359 -25.17 10.22 -16.31
CA GLN A 359 -24.33 9.23 -16.99
C GLN A 359 -23.11 8.87 -16.14
N ALA A 360 -22.49 9.84 -15.48
CA ALA A 360 -21.33 9.62 -14.63
C ALA A 360 -21.64 8.63 -13.47
N THR A 361 -22.85 8.73 -12.92
CA THR A 361 -23.33 7.89 -11.81
C THR A 361 -23.86 6.53 -12.27
N SER A 362 -24.03 6.26 -13.56
CA SER A 362 -24.58 4.98 -14.02
C SER A 362 -23.57 3.84 -14.08
N PHE A 363 -22.26 4.13 -13.95
CA PHE A 363 -21.21 3.12 -14.10
C PHE A 363 -19.92 3.44 -13.32
N VAL A 364 -19.06 2.43 -13.19
CA VAL A 364 -17.65 2.57 -12.77
C VAL A 364 -16.74 1.86 -13.77
N SER A 365 -15.60 2.48 -14.09
CA SER A 365 -14.55 1.85 -14.88
C SER A 365 -13.70 0.95 -13.99
N PHE A 366 -13.61 -0.34 -14.31
CA PHE A 366 -12.83 -1.31 -13.54
C PHE A 366 -12.20 -2.36 -14.46
N ASP A 367 -10.88 -2.47 -14.46
CA ASP A 367 -10.12 -3.49 -15.22
C ASP A 367 -10.52 -3.60 -16.71
N TYR A 368 -10.55 -2.45 -17.40
CA TYR A 368 -10.99 -2.33 -18.80
C TYR A 368 -12.46 -2.74 -19.03
N LYS A 369 -13.28 -2.72 -17.98
CA LYS A 369 -14.72 -2.98 -18.06
C LYS A 369 -15.49 -1.73 -17.67
N HIS A 370 -16.58 -1.52 -18.39
CA HIS A 370 -17.60 -0.54 -18.05
C HIS A 370 -18.63 -1.25 -17.17
N VAL A 371 -18.43 -1.18 -15.85
CA VAL A 371 -19.26 -1.91 -14.89
C VAL A 371 -20.51 -1.11 -14.61
N GLY A 372 -21.65 -1.60 -15.09
CA GLY A 372 -22.97 -1.01 -14.83
C GLY A 372 -23.74 -1.76 -13.75
N PHE A 373 -24.55 -1.03 -12.98
CA PHE A 373 -25.34 -1.57 -11.87
C PHE A 373 -26.76 -2.01 -12.31
N VAL A 374 -26.99 -2.08 -13.62
CA VAL A 374 -28.22 -2.55 -14.28
C VAL A 374 -27.87 -3.51 -15.41
N PRO A 375 -28.77 -4.41 -15.85
CA PRO A 375 -28.50 -5.27 -17.01
C PRO A 375 -28.18 -4.44 -18.26
N GLU A 376 -27.35 -4.97 -19.16
CA GLU A 376 -26.93 -4.25 -20.39
C GLU A 376 -28.14 -3.79 -21.22
N LYS A 377 -29.20 -4.60 -21.27
CA LYS A 377 -30.46 -4.30 -21.98
C LYS A 377 -31.19 -3.08 -21.42
N ASP A 378 -30.99 -2.78 -20.14
CA ASP A 378 -31.62 -1.68 -19.42
C ASP A 378 -30.67 -0.47 -19.28
N TYR A 379 -29.44 -0.58 -19.76
CA TYR A 379 -28.43 0.46 -19.67
C TYR A 379 -28.68 1.55 -20.73
N ALA A 380 -28.97 2.77 -20.28
CA ALA A 380 -29.45 3.86 -21.14
C ALA A 380 -28.34 4.72 -21.77
N TYR A 381 -27.07 4.50 -21.44
CA TYR A 381 -25.98 5.39 -21.82
C TYR A 381 -24.96 4.71 -22.75
N ALA A 382 -24.19 5.52 -23.48
CA ALA A 382 -23.11 5.01 -24.32
C ALA A 382 -21.96 4.42 -23.47
N ILE A 383 -21.34 3.36 -23.97
CA ILE A 383 -20.15 2.73 -23.40
C ILE A 383 -18.94 3.39 -24.06
N PHE A 384 -18.05 3.99 -23.26
CA PHE A 384 -16.87 4.66 -23.78
C PHE A 384 -15.81 3.62 -24.17
N THR A 385 -15.26 3.74 -25.39
CA THR A 385 -14.25 2.81 -25.93
C THR A 385 -12.80 3.23 -25.66
N ASN A 386 -12.59 4.40 -25.07
CA ASN A 386 -11.25 4.95 -24.87
C ASN A 386 -10.54 4.27 -23.70
N ASN A 387 -9.24 3.99 -23.89
CA ASN A 387 -8.34 3.41 -22.89
C ASN A 387 -8.35 4.25 -21.61
N VAL A 388 -9.07 3.79 -20.60
CA VAL A 388 -8.96 4.34 -19.25
C VAL A 388 -7.60 3.94 -18.71
N ASP A 389 -6.77 4.94 -18.42
CA ASP A 389 -5.46 4.76 -17.80
C ASP A 389 -5.66 4.17 -16.39
N ASN A 390 -5.59 2.85 -16.27
CA ASN A 390 -5.97 2.09 -15.07
C ASN A 390 -4.95 2.18 -13.91
N SER A 391 -4.15 3.25 -13.83
CA SER A 391 -3.09 3.38 -12.82
C SER A 391 -3.58 3.82 -11.43
N LYS A 392 -4.87 4.12 -11.23
CA LYS A 392 -5.39 4.56 -9.93
C LYS A 392 -6.03 3.40 -9.15
N PHE A 393 -5.18 2.59 -8.51
CA PHE A 393 -5.61 1.82 -7.34
C PHE A 393 -6.04 2.80 -6.24
N LEU A 394 -7.30 2.73 -5.83
CA LEU A 394 -7.81 3.51 -4.71
C LEU A 394 -7.46 2.82 -3.40
N VAL A 395 -6.38 3.31 -2.78
CA VAL A 395 -6.12 3.15 -1.35
C VAL A 395 -7.04 4.14 -0.63
N PHE A 396 -7.95 3.65 0.21
CA PHE A 396 -8.62 4.49 1.21
C PHE A 396 -7.53 5.18 2.03
N ASP A 397 -7.53 6.52 2.11
CA ASP A 397 -6.42 7.35 2.62
C ASP A 397 -5.60 6.68 3.73
N TRP A 398 -4.46 6.15 3.29
CA TRP A 398 -3.42 5.56 4.11
C TRP A 398 -2.08 6.06 3.54
N PRO A 399 -1.13 6.52 4.37
CA PRO A 399 0.01 7.26 3.87
C PRO A 399 0.99 6.30 3.20
N VAL A 400 1.17 6.44 1.89
CA VAL A 400 2.33 5.91 1.16
C VAL A 400 2.86 7.01 0.26
N GLU A 401 4.14 7.31 0.45
CA GLU A 401 4.95 8.25 -0.31
C GLU A 401 4.91 7.90 -1.80
N THR A 402 4.31 8.76 -2.61
CA THR A 402 4.33 8.66 -4.07
C THR A 402 5.48 9.49 -4.62
N SER A 403 6.51 8.83 -5.15
CA SER A 403 7.35 9.42 -6.19
C SER A 403 7.41 8.49 -7.38
N SER A 404 6.81 8.93 -8.48
CA SER A 404 7.12 8.43 -9.81
C SER A 404 6.98 9.58 -10.79
N LYS A 405 8.13 10.13 -11.19
CA LYS A 405 8.26 11.06 -12.30
C LYS A 405 7.97 10.31 -13.59
N SER A 406 7.06 10.83 -14.40
CA SER A 406 6.91 10.44 -15.80
C SER A 406 8.11 10.97 -16.60
N GLN A 407 8.89 10.08 -17.22
CA GLN A 407 9.85 10.46 -18.25
C GLN A 407 9.13 10.60 -19.59
N GLU A 408 9.26 11.79 -20.17
CA GLU A 408 8.88 12.13 -21.53
C GLU A 408 9.93 11.54 -22.48
N VAL A 409 9.53 10.61 -23.37
CA VAL A 409 10.42 10.06 -24.40
C VAL A 409 10.48 11.05 -25.56
N VAL A 410 11.52 11.89 -25.56
CA VAL A 410 11.93 12.67 -26.74
C VAL A 410 12.60 11.71 -27.73
N LYS A 411 12.06 11.65 -28.94
CA LYS A 411 12.72 11.01 -30.09
C LYS A 411 14.03 11.74 -30.40
N VAL A 412 15.15 11.10 -30.14
CA VAL A 412 16.43 11.44 -30.75
C VAL A 412 16.70 10.40 -31.84
N VAL A 413 16.84 10.89 -33.08
CA VAL A 413 17.36 10.10 -34.20
C VAL A 413 18.87 10.06 -34.03
N GLU A 414 19.40 8.96 -33.52
CA GLU A 414 20.83 8.66 -33.62
C GLU A 414 21.06 7.67 -34.77
N THR A 415 21.99 8.05 -35.63
CA THR A 415 22.44 7.27 -36.77
C THR A 415 23.60 6.43 -36.27
N GLU A 416 23.39 5.13 -36.01
CA GLU A 416 24.49 4.24 -35.67
C GLU A 416 25.29 3.85 -36.91
N VAL A 417 26.53 4.36 -36.95
CA VAL A 417 27.63 3.80 -37.74
C VAL A 417 28.03 2.49 -37.08
N VAL A 418 27.94 1.39 -37.84
CA VAL A 418 28.38 0.05 -37.41
C VAL A 418 29.90 0.03 -37.27
N GLU A 419 30.41 0.25 -36.06
CA GLU A 419 31.75 -0.18 -35.67
C GLU A 419 31.68 -1.64 -35.20
N LYS A 420 32.23 -2.55 -36.02
CA LYS A 420 32.47 -3.94 -35.63
C LYS A 420 33.55 -3.98 -34.55
N GLN A 421 33.18 -4.31 -33.32
CA GLN A 421 34.17 -4.75 -32.34
C GLN A 421 34.71 -6.15 -32.70
N PRO A 422 36.04 -6.35 -32.72
CA PRO A 422 36.62 -7.66 -32.90
C PRO A 422 36.85 -8.35 -31.54
N THR A 423 36.83 -9.68 -31.59
CA THR A 423 37.70 -10.59 -30.79
C THR A 423 37.39 -10.84 -29.30
N GLU A 424 36.33 -11.60 -29.00
CA GLU A 424 36.28 -12.45 -27.79
C GLU A 424 37.03 -13.80 -27.96
N TRP A 425 37.14 -14.31 -29.19
CA TRP A 425 37.71 -15.63 -29.45
C TRP A 425 39.21 -15.72 -29.12
N TRP A 426 39.97 -14.65 -29.38
CA TRP A 426 41.42 -14.64 -29.13
C TRP A 426 41.76 -14.64 -27.64
N VAL A 427 40.94 -13.98 -26.81
CA VAL A 427 41.07 -14.00 -25.35
C VAL A 427 40.81 -15.41 -24.81
N LYS A 428 39.74 -16.07 -25.29
CA LYS A 428 39.44 -17.46 -24.91
C LYS A 428 40.54 -18.43 -25.34
N ALA A 429 41.09 -18.26 -26.55
CA ALA A 429 42.21 -19.08 -27.04
C ALA A 429 43.49 -18.87 -26.22
N LEU A 430 43.79 -17.62 -25.83
CA LEU A 430 44.98 -17.29 -25.04
C LEU A 430 44.89 -17.84 -23.61
N VAL A 431 43.71 -17.82 -22.99
CA VAL A 431 43.49 -18.43 -21.66
C VAL A 431 43.68 -19.94 -21.70
N ILE A 432 43.15 -20.62 -22.72
CA ILE A 432 43.33 -22.08 -22.89
C ILE A 432 44.81 -22.42 -23.08
N PHE A 433 45.53 -21.64 -23.90
CA PHE A 433 46.95 -21.85 -24.14
C PHE A 433 47.78 -21.72 -22.86
N ILE A 434 47.54 -20.67 -22.05
CA ILE A 434 48.26 -20.47 -20.78
C ILE A 434 48.02 -21.65 -19.82
N LEU A 435 46.78 -22.12 -19.69
CA LEU A 435 46.45 -23.26 -18.83
C LEU A 435 47.17 -24.54 -19.27
N THR A 436 47.19 -24.83 -20.58
CA THR A 436 47.90 -26.01 -21.11
C THR A 436 49.42 -25.91 -20.90
N PHE A 437 50.00 -24.71 -21.04
CA PHE A 437 51.42 -24.48 -20.81
C PHE A 437 51.80 -24.67 -19.33
N CYS A 438 51.01 -24.11 -18.40
CA CYS A 438 51.22 -24.32 -16.97
C CYS A 438 51.15 -25.80 -16.58
N PHE A 439 50.24 -26.56 -17.19
CA PHE A 439 50.11 -27.99 -16.94
C PHE A 439 51.33 -28.78 -17.45
N ALA A 440 51.86 -28.42 -18.62
CA ALA A 440 53.05 -29.04 -19.18
C ALA A 440 54.30 -28.76 -18.32
N VAL A 441 54.44 -27.56 -17.78
CA VAL A 441 55.55 -27.19 -16.86
C VAL A 441 55.44 -27.96 -15.53
N LEU A 442 54.23 -28.11 -14.99
CA LEU A 442 54.00 -28.91 -13.79
C LEU A 442 54.36 -30.40 -14.02
N ALA A 443 53.95 -30.96 -15.15
CA ALA A 443 54.26 -32.34 -15.51
C ALA A 443 55.77 -32.57 -15.68
N THR A 444 56.51 -31.65 -16.30
CA THR A 444 57.97 -31.75 -16.40
C THR A 444 58.65 -31.58 -15.05
N LEU A 445 58.17 -30.69 -14.18
CA LEU A 445 58.69 -30.55 -12.81
C LEU A 445 58.52 -31.83 -11.99
N VAL A 446 57.36 -32.50 -12.10
CA VAL A 446 57.13 -33.81 -11.45
C VAL A 446 58.08 -34.86 -11.99
N PHE A 447 58.37 -34.87 -13.29
CA PHE A 447 59.33 -35.79 -13.89
C PHE A 447 60.77 -35.50 -13.46
N CYS A 448 61.17 -34.23 -13.37
CA CYS A 448 62.51 -33.83 -12.94
C CYS A 448 62.74 -34.04 -11.44
N LEU A 449 61.72 -33.86 -10.59
CA LEU A 449 61.82 -34.09 -9.15
C LEU A 449 61.61 -35.56 -8.75
N GLY A 450 60.90 -36.32 -9.59
CA GLY A 450 60.65 -37.76 -9.39
C GLY A 450 61.76 -38.67 -9.93
N TRP A 451 62.81 -38.14 -10.55
CA TRP A 451 63.95 -38.94 -11.02
C TRP A 451 65.02 -39.06 -9.92
N PRO A 452 65.22 -40.26 -9.34
CA PRO A 452 66.26 -40.46 -8.35
C PRO A 452 67.63 -40.34 -9.02
N PHE A 453 68.43 -39.36 -8.60
CA PHE A 453 69.86 -39.32 -8.90
C PHE A 453 70.53 -40.56 -8.29
N ILE A 454 71.00 -41.47 -9.16
CA ILE A 454 72.04 -42.48 -8.88
C ILE A 454 73.32 -42.00 -9.56
#